data_AF-A0A559S2E9-F1
#
_entry.id   AF-A0A559S2E9-F1
#
_cell.length_a   1.000
_cell.length_b   1.000
_cell.length_c   1.000
_cell.angle_alpha   90.00
_cell.angle_beta   90.00
_cell.angle_gamma   90.00
#
_symmetry.space_group_name_H-M   'P 1'
#
loop_
_entity.id
_entity.type
_entity.pdbx_description
1 polymer ?
#
loop_
_entity_poly.entity_id
_entity_poly.type
_entity_poly.pdbx_seq_one_letter_code
_entity_poly.pdbx_strand_id
1 'polypeptide(L)'
;MFTNISCRQKGVDILETKVNQINRLETKSKHNQIPEKWNMELYKNDKKWLKNTNSKPLNSLAFPVEKYEYYVFNEPFNFQINGFHFSGISFGENTGGKDDKFIFKHELTLIFYSGEKDYQINGDVSSRNFPYLTIQGQLKLNNIYDFIGVKSPENSGYLIVNLKSFDLKFGQTVIIFPNKDNSFYYLQSNEKPQINEDIKKYVYRLKTDKRIMKMIKLAEE
;
A
#
# COMPACT_ATOMS: atom_id res chain seq x y z
N MET A 1 -35.37 31.02 17.25
CA MET A 1 -34.56 31.76 16.25
C MET A 1 -33.51 30.79 15.74
N PHE A 2 -33.68 30.22 14.55
CA PHE A 2 -32.69 29.34 13.93
C PHE A 2 -31.67 30.22 13.21
N THR A 3 -30.38 30.11 13.56
CA THR A 3 -29.29 30.68 12.76
C THR A 3 -28.40 29.56 12.26
N ASN A 4 -28.63 29.24 10.98
CA ASN A 4 -27.81 28.44 10.09
C ASN A 4 -26.41 29.06 9.91
N ILE A 5 -25.39 28.61 10.64
CA ILE A 5 -23.99 28.86 10.26
C ILE A 5 -23.16 27.65 10.69
N SER A 6 -22.75 26.81 9.73
CA SER A 6 -21.59 25.88 9.88
C SER A 6 -21.32 25.02 8.61
N CYS A 7 -22.30 24.82 7.72
CA CYS A 7 -22.07 23.95 6.54
C CYS A 7 -21.30 24.60 5.38
N ARG A 8 -21.36 25.94 5.19
CA ARG A 8 -20.73 26.60 4.03
C ARG A 8 -19.22 26.81 4.16
N GLN A 9 -18.72 27.21 5.33
CA GLN A 9 -17.28 27.45 5.55
C GLN A 9 -16.44 26.18 5.44
N LYS A 10 -16.88 25.08 6.06
CA LYS A 10 -16.22 23.76 5.92
C LYS A 10 -16.10 23.30 4.46
N GLY A 11 -17.10 23.60 3.63
CA GLY A 11 -17.08 23.24 2.20
C GLY A 11 -16.05 24.03 1.40
N VAL A 12 -15.89 25.33 1.67
CA VAL A 12 -14.92 26.20 0.99
C VAL A 12 -13.49 25.84 1.39
N ASP A 13 -13.23 25.64 2.68
CA ASP A 13 -11.90 25.26 3.20
C ASP A 13 -11.45 23.90 2.64
N ILE A 14 -12.36 22.92 2.54
CA ILE A 14 -12.07 21.60 1.95
C ILE A 14 -11.77 21.71 0.45
N LEU A 15 -12.50 22.55 -0.29
CA LEU A 15 -12.29 22.76 -1.72
C LEU A 15 -10.97 23.46 -2.00
N GLU A 16 -10.64 24.50 -1.24
CA GLU A 16 -9.37 25.24 -1.36
C GLU A 16 -8.17 24.34 -1.05
N THR A 17 -8.29 23.49 -0.02
CA THR A 17 -7.25 22.51 0.32
C THR A 17 -7.03 21.49 -0.79
N LYS A 18 -8.10 20.99 -1.43
CA LYS A 18 -8.02 20.06 -2.56
C LYS A 18 -7.41 20.70 -3.80
N VAL A 19 -7.81 21.91 -4.15
CA VAL A 19 -7.25 22.65 -5.30
C VAL A 19 -5.75 22.88 -5.12
N ASN A 20 -5.32 23.26 -3.91
CA ASN A 20 -3.91 23.43 -3.60
C ASN A 20 -3.10 22.12 -3.70
N GLN A 21 -3.68 20.97 -3.33
CA GLN A 21 -3.04 19.66 -3.50
C GLN A 21 -2.88 19.28 -4.97
N ILE A 22 -3.94 19.44 -5.78
CA ILE A 22 -3.90 19.16 -7.22
C ILE A 22 -2.84 20.01 -7.91
N ASN A 23 -2.79 21.32 -7.62
CA ASN A 23 -1.80 22.23 -8.19
C ASN A 23 -0.36 21.80 -7.83
N ARG A 24 -0.14 21.28 -6.62
CA ARG A 24 1.16 20.74 -6.19
C ARG A 24 1.53 19.47 -6.97
N LEU A 25 0.58 18.56 -7.19
CA LEU A 25 0.80 17.34 -7.98
C LEU A 25 1.10 17.64 -9.44
N GLU A 26 0.36 18.57 -10.03
CA GLU A 26 0.60 19.03 -11.40
C GLU A 26 2.00 19.65 -11.53
N THR A 27 2.36 20.53 -10.60
CA THR A 27 3.69 21.14 -10.53
C THR A 27 4.79 20.08 -10.47
N LYS A 28 4.66 19.09 -9.57
CA LYS A 28 5.62 17.98 -9.44
C LYS A 28 5.73 17.18 -10.75
N SER A 29 4.61 16.88 -11.40
CA SER A 29 4.58 16.15 -12.67
C SER A 29 5.32 16.91 -13.79
N LYS A 30 5.12 18.23 -13.87
CA LYS A 30 5.85 19.10 -14.80
C LYS A 30 7.35 19.14 -14.46
N HIS A 31 7.71 19.24 -13.19
CA HIS A 31 9.11 19.29 -12.76
C HIS A 31 9.88 18.00 -13.07
N ASN A 32 9.23 16.84 -12.97
CA ASN A 32 9.84 15.56 -13.36
C ASN A 32 10.17 15.47 -14.86
N GLN A 33 9.71 16.41 -15.69
CA GLN A 33 10.04 16.49 -17.11
C GLN A 33 11.17 17.50 -17.41
N ILE A 34 11.73 18.16 -16.39
CA ILE A 34 12.75 19.20 -16.53
C ILE A 34 14.11 18.64 -16.06
N PRO A 35 15.07 18.39 -16.98
CA PRO A 35 16.37 17.78 -16.64
C PRO A 35 17.15 18.50 -15.55
N GLU A 36 17.08 19.83 -15.50
CA GLU A 36 17.79 20.67 -14.53
C GLU A 36 17.28 20.47 -13.09
N LYS A 37 16.06 19.95 -12.93
CA LYS A 37 15.45 19.67 -11.63
C LYS A 37 15.72 18.24 -11.14
N TRP A 38 16.23 17.38 -12.00
CA TRP A 38 16.45 15.99 -11.67
C TRP A 38 17.53 15.79 -10.61
N ASN A 39 17.27 14.87 -9.69
CA ASN A 39 18.26 14.35 -8.78
C ASN A 39 19.18 13.36 -9.50
N MET A 40 20.17 13.90 -10.22
CA MET A 40 21.11 13.08 -11.00
C MET A 40 22.02 12.22 -10.13
N GLU A 41 22.23 12.57 -8.87
CA GLU A 41 22.94 11.72 -7.91
C GLU A 41 22.13 10.46 -7.61
N LEU A 42 20.84 10.62 -7.25
CA LEU A 42 19.93 9.50 -7.01
C LEU A 42 19.81 8.60 -8.25
N TYR A 43 19.62 9.20 -9.42
CA TYR A 43 19.54 8.44 -10.68
C TYR A 43 20.79 7.61 -10.97
N LYS A 44 22.00 8.17 -10.76
CA LYS A 44 23.26 7.44 -10.94
C LYS A 44 23.40 6.30 -9.94
N ASN A 45 22.96 6.50 -8.70
CA ASN A 45 22.94 5.45 -7.68
C ASN A 45 21.98 4.34 -8.08
N ASP A 46 20.74 4.67 -8.45
CA ASP A 46 19.74 3.70 -8.88
C ASP A 46 20.23 2.86 -10.07
N LYS A 47 20.90 3.47 -11.06
CA LYS A 47 21.50 2.71 -12.18
C LYS A 47 22.50 1.66 -11.74
N LYS A 48 23.29 1.93 -10.69
CA LYS A 48 24.26 0.97 -10.15
C LYS A 48 23.56 -0.15 -9.39
N TRP A 49 22.65 0.21 -8.50
CA TRP A 49 21.93 -0.75 -7.65
C TRP A 49 21.01 -1.66 -8.46
N LEU A 50 20.26 -1.10 -9.40
CA LEU A 50 19.24 -1.83 -10.17
C LEU A 50 19.80 -2.66 -11.33
N LYS A 51 21.08 -2.50 -11.70
CA LYS A 51 21.69 -3.21 -12.84
C LYS A 51 21.53 -4.73 -12.76
N ASN A 52 21.56 -5.28 -11.55
CA ASN A 52 21.46 -6.71 -11.29
C ASN A 52 20.19 -7.09 -10.51
N THR A 53 19.24 -6.17 -10.37
CA THR A 53 18.01 -6.41 -9.62
C THR A 53 16.96 -7.02 -10.54
N ASN A 54 16.27 -8.06 -10.06
CA ASN A 54 15.16 -8.71 -10.74
C ASN A 54 13.93 -8.65 -9.84
N SER A 55 13.38 -7.44 -9.64
CA SER A 55 12.13 -7.27 -8.90
C SER A 55 10.97 -7.87 -9.68
N LYS A 56 9.95 -8.31 -8.94
CA LYS A 56 8.75 -8.93 -9.49
C LYS A 56 7.50 -8.27 -8.89
N PRO A 57 6.38 -8.24 -9.64
CA PRO A 57 6.21 -8.70 -11.02
C PRO A 57 6.87 -7.78 -12.08
N LEU A 58 7.11 -6.50 -11.75
CA LEU A 58 7.71 -5.54 -12.67
C LEU A 58 9.18 -5.32 -12.34
N ASN A 59 10.01 -5.22 -13.37
CA ASN A 59 11.42 -4.86 -13.21
C ASN A 59 11.53 -3.39 -12.79
N SER A 60 12.22 -3.15 -11.68
CA SER A 60 12.57 -1.83 -11.19
C SER A 60 13.66 -1.26 -12.08
N LEU A 61 13.34 -0.16 -12.76
CA LEU A 61 14.26 0.54 -13.64
C LEU A 61 14.64 1.89 -13.03
N ALA A 62 15.87 2.31 -13.26
CA ALA A 62 16.30 3.64 -12.90
C ALA A 62 15.72 4.65 -13.89
N PHE A 63 15.05 5.68 -13.38
CA PHE A 63 14.60 6.85 -14.14
C PHE A 63 14.86 8.12 -13.32
N PRO A 64 15.12 9.26 -13.97
CA PRO A 64 15.39 10.50 -13.25
C PRO A 64 14.10 11.06 -12.65
N VAL A 65 14.23 11.68 -11.48
CA VAL A 65 13.12 12.23 -10.68
C VAL A 65 13.57 13.54 -10.05
N GLU A 66 12.67 14.50 -9.86
CA GLU A 66 12.97 15.73 -9.13
C GLU A 66 13.42 15.42 -7.69
N LYS A 67 14.35 16.21 -7.13
CA LYS A 67 14.73 16.11 -5.71
C LYS A 67 13.50 16.06 -4.78
N TYR A 68 13.56 15.17 -3.81
CA TYR A 68 12.52 15.00 -2.78
C TYR A 68 13.12 14.37 -1.52
N GLU A 69 12.40 14.50 -0.42
CA GLU A 69 12.68 13.77 0.82
C GLU A 69 11.43 12.95 1.17
N TYR A 70 11.52 11.63 1.01
CA TYR A 70 10.39 10.71 1.19
C TYR A 70 10.88 9.33 1.57
N TYR A 71 10.35 8.82 2.67
CA TYR A 71 10.73 7.55 3.25
C TYR A 71 9.53 6.62 3.26
N VAL A 72 9.75 5.38 2.86
CA VAL A 72 8.73 4.36 2.71
C VAL A 72 9.13 3.12 3.50
N PHE A 73 8.15 2.31 3.86
CA PHE A 73 8.40 1.06 4.57
C PHE A 73 7.46 -0.03 4.09
N ASN A 74 7.91 -1.27 4.28
CA ASN A 74 7.10 -2.46 4.24
C ASN A 74 7.32 -3.25 5.55
N GLU A 75 6.28 -3.94 6.02
CA GLU A 75 6.30 -4.72 7.25
C GLU A 75 5.58 -6.04 7.01
N PRO A 76 6.30 -7.15 6.74
CA PRO A 76 5.72 -8.47 6.67
C PRO A 76 5.36 -8.99 8.07
N PHE A 77 4.24 -9.72 8.18
CA PHE A 77 3.78 -10.31 9.43
C PHE A 77 3.03 -11.62 9.18
N ASN A 78 3.02 -12.50 10.16
CA ASN A 78 2.29 -13.77 10.13
C ASN A 78 1.36 -13.85 11.34
N PHE A 79 0.20 -14.48 11.16
CA PHE A 79 -0.74 -14.72 12.26
C PHE A 79 -1.61 -15.95 12.00
N GLN A 80 -2.40 -16.32 13.01
CA GLN A 80 -3.29 -17.47 12.96
C GLN A 80 -4.69 -17.11 13.47
N ILE A 81 -5.72 -17.68 12.84
CA ILE A 81 -7.11 -17.65 13.29
C ILE A 81 -7.60 -19.09 13.36
N ASN A 82 -7.96 -19.59 14.54
CA ASN A 82 -8.55 -20.93 14.73
C ASN A 82 -7.79 -22.08 14.04
N GLY A 83 -6.46 -22.09 14.09
CA GLY A 83 -5.66 -23.11 13.39
C GLY A 83 -5.17 -22.67 12.00
N PHE A 84 -5.90 -21.77 11.33
CA PHE A 84 -5.62 -21.34 9.97
C PHE A 84 -4.53 -20.26 9.90
N HIS A 85 -3.54 -20.48 9.03
CA HIS A 85 -2.38 -19.61 8.89
C HIS A 85 -2.58 -18.52 7.84
N PHE A 86 -2.09 -17.32 8.17
CA PHE A 86 -2.14 -16.14 7.33
C PHE A 86 -0.78 -15.46 7.26
N SER A 87 -0.46 -14.98 6.08
CA SER A 87 0.72 -14.18 5.79
C SER A 87 0.29 -12.83 5.27
N GLY A 88 0.82 -11.77 5.86
CA GLY A 88 0.47 -10.39 5.55
C GLY A 88 1.69 -9.53 5.33
N ILE A 89 1.48 -8.44 4.60
CA ILE A 89 2.46 -7.38 4.44
C ILE A 89 1.74 -6.05 4.45
N SER A 90 2.23 -5.11 5.26
CA SER A 90 1.77 -3.73 5.25
C SER A 90 2.77 -2.84 4.56
N PHE A 91 2.30 -1.87 3.81
CA PHE A 91 3.10 -0.86 3.14
C PHE A 91 2.67 0.53 3.58
N GLY A 92 3.61 1.47 3.57
CA GLY A 92 3.31 2.83 3.95
C GLY A 92 4.48 3.77 3.82
N GLU A 93 4.31 4.92 4.46
CA GLU A 93 5.27 6.01 4.50
C GLU A 93 5.75 6.28 5.94
N ASN A 94 7.02 6.64 6.06
CA ASN A 94 7.56 7.23 7.28
C ASN A 94 7.50 8.76 7.15
N THR A 95 6.59 9.37 7.91
CA THR A 95 6.27 10.81 7.79
C THR A 95 7.05 11.72 8.73
N GLY A 96 7.83 11.18 9.67
CA GLY A 96 8.60 12.02 10.61
C GLY A 96 10.08 12.19 10.26
N GLY A 97 10.50 11.75 9.06
CA GLY A 97 11.80 12.11 8.47
C GLY A 97 12.98 11.27 8.95
N LYS A 98 14.19 11.83 8.81
CA LYS A 98 15.48 11.17 9.05
C LYS A 98 15.92 11.16 10.52
N ASP A 99 15.42 12.10 11.34
CA ASP A 99 15.92 12.37 12.69
C ASP A 99 14.98 11.81 13.79
N ASP A 100 15.02 10.49 13.99
CA ASP A 100 14.47 9.71 15.12
C ASP A 100 12.96 9.79 15.41
N LYS A 101 12.18 10.54 14.64
CA LYS A 101 10.72 10.54 14.72
C LYS A 101 10.12 9.64 13.65
N PHE A 102 10.33 8.32 13.74
CA PHE A 102 9.63 7.41 12.82
C PHE A 102 8.13 7.50 13.07
N ILE A 103 7.38 7.96 12.06
CA ILE A 103 5.91 8.01 12.09
C ILE A 103 5.41 7.14 10.94
N PHE A 104 5.15 5.87 11.26
CA PHE A 104 4.68 4.85 10.34
C PHE A 104 3.20 5.03 10.06
N LYS A 105 2.89 5.44 8.84
CA LYS A 105 1.53 5.57 8.33
C LYS A 105 1.28 4.47 7.30
N HIS A 106 0.48 3.49 7.70
CA HIS A 106 0.11 2.35 6.87
C HIS A 106 -0.93 2.78 5.81
N GLU A 107 -0.63 2.51 4.54
CA GLU A 107 -1.43 2.91 3.39
C GLU A 107 -2.14 1.74 2.71
N LEU A 108 -1.54 0.55 2.79
CA LEU A 108 -2.08 -0.69 2.26
C LEU A 108 -1.65 -1.85 3.15
N THR A 109 -2.56 -2.79 3.40
CA THR A 109 -2.25 -4.08 3.99
C THR A 109 -2.81 -5.17 3.08
N LEU A 110 -1.94 -6.08 2.63
CA LEU A 110 -2.31 -7.24 1.82
C LEU A 110 -2.06 -8.50 2.63
N ILE A 111 -3.07 -9.37 2.72
CA ILE A 111 -3.04 -10.60 3.51
C ILE A 111 -3.45 -11.76 2.60
N PHE A 112 -2.77 -12.89 2.73
CA PHE A 112 -3.12 -14.15 2.11
C PHE A 112 -3.45 -15.17 3.18
N TYR A 113 -4.54 -15.91 2.99
CA TYR A 113 -4.72 -17.20 3.63
C TYR A 113 -3.67 -18.15 3.05
N SER A 114 -2.62 -18.42 3.82
CA SER A 114 -1.44 -19.15 3.34
C SER A 114 -1.59 -20.65 3.49
N GLY A 115 -2.36 -21.12 4.48
CA GLY A 115 -2.42 -22.52 4.90
C GLY A 115 -1.13 -23.03 5.57
N GLU A 116 0.01 -22.43 5.23
CA GLU A 116 1.34 -22.74 5.76
C GLU A 116 1.79 -21.73 6.80
N LYS A 117 2.51 -22.24 7.81
CA LYS A 117 3.09 -21.43 8.88
C LYS A 117 4.29 -20.64 8.36
N ASP A 118 4.42 -19.39 8.81
CA ASP A 118 5.58 -18.52 8.60
C ASP A 118 5.91 -18.21 7.12
N TYR A 119 4.93 -18.33 6.23
CA TYR A 119 5.09 -17.97 4.82
C TYR A 119 5.36 -16.46 4.68
N GLN A 120 6.37 -16.05 3.91
CA GLN A 120 6.73 -14.62 3.78
C GLN A 120 6.33 -14.07 2.42
N ILE A 121 5.70 -12.90 2.44
CA ILE A 121 5.39 -12.15 1.23
C ILE A 121 6.61 -11.35 0.81
N ASN A 122 7.07 -11.56 -0.43
CA ASN A 122 8.07 -10.71 -1.03
C ASN A 122 7.38 -9.49 -1.65
N GLY A 123 7.45 -8.37 -0.96
CA GLY A 123 6.90 -7.10 -1.45
C GLY A 123 7.93 -5.99 -1.35
N ASP A 124 7.87 -5.06 -2.29
CA ASP A 124 8.73 -3.89 -2.39
C ASP A 124 7.87 -2.63 -2.47
N VAL A 125 8.43 -1.52 -2.00
CA VAL A 125 7.80 -0.21 -2.02
C VAL A 125 8.80 0.83 -2.53
N SER A 126 8.40 1.52 -3.60
CA SER A 126 9.23 2.52 -4.25
C SER A 126 8.77 3.93 -3.89
N SER A 127 9.69 4.72 -3.34
CA SER A 127 9.52 6.15 -3.12
C SER A 127 9.74 6.99 -4.39
N ARG A 128 10.22 6.38 -5.49
CA ARG A 128 10.66 7.11 -6.69
C ARG A 128 9.52 7.82 -7.42
N ASN A 129 8.28 7.43 -7.18
CA ASN A 129 7.11 8.11 -7.71
C ASN A 129 6.55 9.20 -6.77
N PHE A 130 7.33 9.67 -5.79
CA PHE A 130 6.89 10.69 -4.83
C PHE A 130 6.14 11.86 -5.51
N PRO A 131 4.95 12.25 -5.01
CA PRO A 131 4.32 11.83 -3.75
C PRO A 131 3.43 10.59 -3.83
N TYR A 132 3.49 9.83 -4.92
CA TYR A 132 2.78 8.55 -5.03
C TYR A 132 3.60 7.43 -4.40
N LEU A 133 2.93 6.57 -3.65
CA LEU A 133 3.48 5.31 -3.15
C LEU A 133 3.25 4.24 -4.22
N THR A 134 4.32 3.65 -4.73
CA THR A 134 4.21 2.49 -5.66
C THR A 134 4.65 1.24 -4.94
N ILE A 135 3.83 0.20 -5.03
CA ILE A 135 4.00 -1.05 -4.32
C ILE A 135 3.98 -2.16 -5.36
N GLN A 136 4.79 -3.18 -5.17
CA GLN A 136 4.69 -4.40 -5.95
C GLN A 136 5.17 -5.60 -5.15
N GLY A 137 4.84 -6.79 -5.61
CA GLY A 137 5.41 -8.00 -5.06
C GLY A 137 4.73 -9.24 -5.56
N GLN A 138 5.19 -10.36 -5.03
CA GLN A 138 4.74 -11.68 -5.42
C GLN A 138 4.65 -12.60 -4.21
N LEU A 139 3.64 -13.47 -4.23
CA LEU A 139 3.53 -14.60 -3.33
C LEU A 139 3.34 -15.87 -4.14
N LYS A 140 4.18 -16.88 -3.94
CA LYS A 140 3.89 -18.22 -4.45
C LYS A 140 3.08 -18.97 -3.40
N LEU A 141 1.96 -19.58 -3.76
CA LEU A 141 1.23 -20.53 -2.92
C LEU A 141 0.93 -21.74 -3.81
N ASN A 142 -0.34 -22.07 -4.00
CA ASN A 142 -0.81 -22.99 -5.03
C ASN A 142 -0.68 -22.42 -6.46
N ASN A 143 -0.60 -21.09 -6.59
CA ASN A 143 -0.19 -20.39 -7.81
C ASN A 143 0.68 -19.17 -7.43
N ILE A 144 1.19 -18.47 -8.44
CA ILE A 144 1.88 -17.20 -8.30
C ILE A 144 0.85 -16.07 -8.23
N TYR A 145 0.85 -15.35 -7.11
CA TYR A 145 0.05 -14.17 -6.88
C TYR A 145 0.90 -12.92 -7.04
N ASP A 146 0.80 -12.28 -8.20
CA ASP A 146 1.45 -11.02 -8.50
C ASP A 146 0.57 -9.86 -8.08
N PHE A 147 1.16 -8.88 -7.40
CA PHE A 147 0.45 -7.67 -7.04
C PHE A 147 1.23 -6.41 -7.38
N ILE A 148 0.49 -5.39 -7.78
CA ILE A 148 0.98 -4.02 -7.98
C ILE A 148 -0.02 -3.06 -7.34
N GLY A 149 0.46 -2.01 -6.70
CA GLY A 149 -0.36 -1.00 -6.06
C GLY A 149 0.18 0.39 -6.28
N VAL A 150 -0.73 1.35 -6.42
CA VAL A 150 -0.39 2.78 -6.43
C VAL A 150 -1.32 3.50 -5.47
N LYS A 151 -0.74 4.31 -4.59
CA LYS A 151 -1.46 5.20 -3.67
C LYS A 151 -1.11 6.64 -3.99
N SER A 152 -2.12 7.49 -4.19
CA SER A 152 -1.94 8.94 -4.28
C SER A 152 -2.00 9.58 -2.88
N PRO A 153 -1.38 10.75 -2.69
CA PRO A 153 -1.46 11.49 -1.43
C PRO A 153 -2.87 12.01 -1.13
N GLU A 154 -3.77 12.04 -2.12
CA GLU A 154 -5.18 12.46 -1.98
C GLU A 154 -6.08 11.33 -1.47
N ASN A 155 -5.50 10.35 -0.79
CA ASN A 155 -6.17 9.15 -0.32
C ASN A 155 -6.83 8.27 -1.41
N SER A 156 -6.58 8.50 -2.70
CA SER A 156 -6.99 7.60 -3.77
C SER A 156 -5.92 6.52 -4.03
N GLY A 157 -6.28 5.42 -4.66
CA GLY A 157 -5.32 4.38 -5.02
C GLY A 157 -5.96 3.07 -5.43
N TYR A 158 -5.18 2.22 -6.06
CA TYR A 158 -5.59 0.90 -6.48
C TYR A 158 -4.55 -0.13 -6.06
N LEU A 159 -5.03 -1.30 -5.65
CA LEU A 159 -4.25 -2.52 -5.63
C LEU A 159 -4.77 -3.42 -6.76
N ILE A 160 -3.88 -4.06 -7.49
CA ILE A 160 -4.21 -5.09 -8.46
C ILE A 160 -3.52 -6.37 -8.01
N VAL A 161 -4.27 -7.45 -7.82
CA VAL A 161 -3.75 -8.80 -7.55
C VAL A 161 -4.22 -9.69 -8.68
N ASN A 162 -3.30 -10.25 -9.46
CA ASN A 162 -3.59 -11.09 -10.63
C ASN A 162 -4.74 -10.53 -11.50
N LEU A 163 -4.64 -9.25 -11.87
CA LEU A 163 -5.64 -8.50 -12.65
C LEU A 163 -6.98 -8.20 -11.96
N LYS A 164 -7.24 -8.68 -10.74
CA LYS A 164 -8.34 -8.19 -9.91
C LYS A 164 -7.97 -6.84 -9.30
N SER A 165 -8.72 -5.80 -9.65
CA SER A 165 -8.55 -4.45 -9.08
C SER A 165 -9.32 -4.26 -7.77
N PHE A 166 -8.73 -3.50 -6.86
CA PHE A 166 -9.30 -3.08 -5.58
C PHE A 166 -9.11 -1.57 -5.48
N ASP A 167 -10.22 -0.82 -5.36
CA ASP A 167 -10.17 0.62 -5.11
C ASP A 167 -9.96 0.84 -3.61
N LEU A 168 -8.80 1.39 -3.25
CA LEU A 168 -8.37 1.54 -1.85
C LEU A 168 -9.17 2.58 -1.08
N LYS A 169 -10.07 3.34 -1.73
CA LYS A 169 -11.06 4.18 -1.04
C LYS A 169 -12.11 3.36 -0.29
N PHE A 170 -12.31 2.09 -0.65
CA PHE A 170 -13.31 1.20 -0.05
C PHE A 170 -12.74 0.25 1.01
N GLY A 171 -11.48 0.46 1.39
CA GLY A 171 -10.80 -0.32 2.41
C GLY A 171 -9.33 -0.51 2.04
N GLN A 172 -8.46 -0.35 3.03
CA GLN A 172 -7.01 -0.41 2.84
C GLN A 172 -6.42 -1.77 3.22
N THR A 173 -7.25 -2.68 3.73
CA THR A 173 -6.88 -4.07 3.96
C THR A 173 -7.56 -4.95 2.92
N VAL A 174 -6.76 -5.68 2.15
CA VAL A 174 -7.23 -6.70 1.21
C VAL A 174 -6.76 -8.07 1.70
N ILE A 175 -7.69 -9.02 1.79
CA ILE A 175 -7.42 -10.40 2.19
C ILE A 175 -7.79 -11.31 1.03
N ILE A 176 -6.83 -12.12 0.59
CA ILE A 176 -6.98 -13.09 -0.50
C ILE A 176 -7.07 -14.50 0.10
N PHE A 177 -8.02 -15.28 -0.40
CA PHE A 177 -8.25 -16.68 -0.02
C PHE A 177 -8.08 -17.56 -1.27
N PRO A 178 -6.87 -18.07 -1.53
CA PRO A 178 -6.58 -18.98 -2.64
C PRO A 178 -7.45 -20.24 -2.63
N ASN A 179 -7.99 -20.62 -3.79
CA ASN A 179 -8.69 -21.90 -4.00
C ASN A 179 -7.83 -22.85 -4.85
N LYS A 180 -8.04 -24.16 -4.73
CA LYS A 180 -7.26 -25.20 -5.43
C LYS A 180 -7.37 -25.14 -6.96
N ASP A 181 -8.43 -24.54 -7.50
CA ASP A 181 -8.77 -24.50 -8.93
C ASP A 181 -8.27 -23.23 -9.65
N ASN A 182 -7.27 -22.55 -9.09
CA ASN A 182 -6.72 -21.29 -9.61
C ASN A 182 -7.72 -20.11 -9.61
N SER A 183 -8.75 -20.20 -8.77
CA SER A 183 -9.57 -19.05 -8.37
C SER A 183 -9.17 -18.57 -6.96
N PHE A 184 -9.71 -17.43 -6.53
CA PHE A 184 -9.59 -16.99 -5.14
C PHE A 184 -10.83 -16.21 -4.71
N TYR A 185 -11.20 -16.35 -3.44
CA TYR A 185 -12.11 -15.42 -2.79
C TYR A 185 -11.35 -14.25 -2.19
N TYR A 186 -12.04 -13.16 -1.90
CA TYR A 186 -11.41 -11.98 -1.32
C TYR A 186 -12.32 -11.21 -0.37
N LEU A 187 -11.68 -10.48 0.55
CA LEU A 187 -12.32 -9.45 1.37
C LEU A 187 -11.56 -8.14 1.23
N GLN A 188 -12.30 -7.04 1.23
CA GLN A 188 -11.76 -5.70 1.40
C GLN A 188 -12.36 -5.11 2.68
N SER A 189 -11.49 -4.63 3.57
CA SER A 189 -11.86 -4.14 4.89
C SER A 189 -11.36 -2.72 5.11
N ASN A 190 -12.17 -1.93 5.82
CA ASN A 190 -11.80 -0.61 6.34
C ASN A 190 -10.89 -0.71 7.57
N GLU A 191 -10.81 -1.87 8.21
CA GLU A 191 -9.87 -2.12 9.29
C GLU A 191 -8.44 -2.03 8.76
N LYS A 192 -7.56 -1.31 9.46
CA LYS A 192 -6.15 -1.13 9.07
C LYS A 192 -5.31 -0.82 10.31
N PRO A 193 -3.98 -1.02 10.25
CA PRO A 193 -3.10 -0.53 11.30
C PRO A 193 -3.24 0.98 11.47
N GLN A 194 -3.37 1.43 12.72
CA GLN A 194 -3.32 2.86 13.07
C GLN A 194 -1.89 3.39 12.92
N ILE A 195 -1.73 4.72 12.93
CA ILE A 195 -0.39 5.33 12.88
C ILE A 195 0.43 4.86 14.08
N ASN A 196 1.65 4.39 13.83
CA ASN A 196 2.58 3.83 14.84
C ASN A 196 2.02 2.65 15.66
N GLU A 197 0.99 1.98 15.16
CA GLU A 197 0.42 0.84 15.85
C GLU A 197 1.27 -0.42 15.70
N ASP A 198 1.44 -1.15 16.80
CA ASP A 198 1.94 -2.52 16.76
C ASP A 198 0.99 -3.41 15.95
N ILE A 199 1.53 -4.06 14.91
CA ILE A 199 0.80 -4.95 14.01
C ILE A 199 -0.01 -6.03 14.75
N LYS A 200 0.41 -6.47 15.94
CA LYS A 200 -0.33 -7.43 16.78
C LYS A 200 -1.68 -6.89 17.24
N LYS A 201 -1.78 -5.59 17.56
CA LYS A 201 -3.04 -4.94 17.95
C LYS A 201 -4.01 -4.88 16.78
N TYR A 202 -3.50 -4.53 15.60
CA TYR A 202 -4.25 -4.58 14.36
C TYR A 202 -4.78 -6.00 14.09
N VAL A 203 -3.91 -7.02 14.17
CA VAL A 203 -4.29 -8.42 14.00
C VAL A 203 -5.41 -8.81 14.97
N TYR A 204 -5.34 -8.42 16.25
CA TYR A 204 -6.40 -8.73 17.22
C TYR A 204 -7.77 -8.21 16.78
N ARG A 205 -7.85 -6.97 16.27
CA ARG A 205 -9.12 -6.42 15.73
C ARG A 205 -9.56 -7.17 14.48
N LEU A 206 -8.63 -7.50 13.59
CA LEU A 206 -8.92 -8.24 12.36
C LEU A 206 -9.56 -9.61 12.65
N LYS A 207 -9.11 -10.31 13.71
CA LYS A 207 -9.67 -11.62 14.11
C LYS A 207 -11.15 -11.59 14.50
N THR A 208 -11.69 -10.41 14.81
CA THR A 208 -13.10 -10.26 15.16
C THR A 208 -14.03 -10.26 13.94
N ASP A 209 -13.48 -10.14 12.73
CA ASP A 209 -14.26 -10.12 11.50
C ASP A 209 -14.75 -11.53 11.11
N LYS A 210 -16.02 -11.79 11.40
CA LYS A 210 -16.69 -13.06 11.12
C LYS A 210 -16.69 -13.44 9.63
N ARG A 211 -16.52 -12.47 8.72
CA ARG A 211 -16.45 -12.73 7.27
C ARG A 211 -15.23 -13.56 6.90
N ILE A 212 -14.13 -13.42 7.64
CA ILE A 212 -12.88 -14.18 7.40
C ILE A 212 -13.16 -15.67 7.53
N MET A 213 -13.82 -16.09 8.62
CA MET A 213 -14.16 -17.51 8.81
C MET A 213 -15.10 -18.05 7.73
N LYS A 214 -16.00 -17.22 7.19
CA LYS A 214 -16.85 -17.61 6.06
C LYS A 214 -16.03 -17.85 4.79
N MET A 215 -15.07 -16.99 4.50
CA MET A 215 -14.20 -17.13 3.32
C MET A 215 -13.25 -18.33 3.42
N ILE A 216 -12.71 -18.61 4.61
CA ILE A 216 -11.91 -19.83 4.82
C ILE A 216 -12.73 -21.07 4.46
N LYS A 217 -13.97 -21.18 4.97
CA LYS A 217 -14.83 -22.33 4.67
C LYS A 217 -15.06 -22.50 3.16
N LEU A 218 -15.35 -21.40 2.46
CA LEU A 218 -15.53 -21.43 1.00
C LEU A 218 -14.26 -21.85 0.26
N ALA A 219 -13.07 -21.53 0.76
CA ALA A 219 -11.80 -21.87 0.13
C ALA A 219 -11.35 -23.33 0.37
N GLU A 220 -11.91 -23.98 1.40
CA GLU A 220 -11.63 -25.38 1.73
C GLU A 220 -12.60 -26.38 1.07
N GLU A 221 -13.75 -25.90 0.58
CA GLU A 221 -14.71 -26.65 -0.24
C GLU A 221 -14.14 -27.02 -1.62
#